data_AF-A0A3D5UW74-F1
#
_entry.id   AF-A0A3D5UW74-F1
#
_cell.length_a   1.000
_cell.length_b   1.000
_cell.length_c   1.000
_cell.angle_alpha   90.00
_cell.angle_beta   90.00
_cell.angle_gamma   90.00
#
_symmetry.space_group_name_H-M   'P 1'
#
loop_
_entity.id
_entity.type
_entity.pdbx_description
1 polymer ?
#
loop_
_entity_poly.entity_id
_entity_poly.type
_entity_poly.pdbx_seq_one_letter_code
_entity_poly.pdbx_strand_id
1 'polypeptide(L)' 'MFFGAGLLYVGGALGMEVVGGKLLTLYGEESFPYQLAYCIEEIMEILGATLFATSLLGHLKRRFGGAVLVLS' A
#
# COMPACT_ATOMS: atom_id res chain seq x y z
N MET A 1 -14.41 4.20 -3.19
CA MET A 1 -13.33 3.65 -2.33
C MET A 1 -12.42 2.68 -3.07
N PHE A 2 -12.92 1.81 -3.95
CA PHE A 2 -12.10 0.83 -4.67
C PHE A 2 -10.93 1.44 -5.48
N PHE A 3 -11.22 2.40 -6.37
CA PHE A 3 -10.16 3.10 -7.14
C PHE A 3 -9.22 3.93 -6.27
N GLY A 4 -9.72 4.54 -5.19
CA GLY A 4 -8.91 5.32 -4.25
C GLY A 4 -7.95 4.46 -3.42
N ALA A 5 -8.36 3.23 -3.05
CA ALA A 5 -7.48 2.28 -2.38
C ALA A 5 -6.39 1.75 -3.33
N GLY A 6 -6.75 1.48 -4.59
CA GLY A 6 -5.78 1.15 -5.64
C GLY A 6 -4.80 2.30 -5.92
N LEU A 7 -5.27 3.56 -5.94
CA LEU A 7 -4.40 4.73 -6.07
C LEU A 7 -3.50 4.96 -4.86
N LEU A 8 -3.97 4.66 -3.65
CA LEU A 8 -3.15 4.77 -2.43
C LEU A 8 -2.06 3.69 -2.41
N TYR A 9 -2.41 2.45 -2.80
CA TYR A 9 -1.47 1.34 -2.91
C TYR A 9 -0.46 1.58 -4.04
N VAL A 10 -0.93 1.75 -5.28
CA VAL A 10 -0.07 1.87 -6.46
C VAL A 10 0.57 3.26 -6.57
N GLY A 11 -0.12 4.33 -6.19
CA GLY A 11 0.43 5.69 -6.30
C GLY A 11 1.25 6.11 -5.08
N GLY A 12 0.90 5.60 -3.90
CA GLY A 12 1.59 5.91 -2.67
C GLY A 12 2.90 5.14 -2.51
N ALA A 13 2.82 3.80 -2.57
CA ALA A 13 4.00 2.94 -2.42
C ALA A 13 4.99 3.13 -3.56
N LEU A 14 4.52 3.01 -4.81
CA LEU A 14 5.36 3.15 -6.01
C LEU A 14 5.93 4.58 -6.16
N GLY A 15 5.20 5.59 -5.69
CA GLY A 15 5.71 6.96 -5.62
C GLY A 15 6.81 7.11 -4.56
N MET A 16 6.65 6.45 -3.41
CA MET A 16 7.63 6.47 -2.35
C MET A 16 8.86 5.61 -2.65
N GLU A 17 8.71 4.56 -3.46
CA GLU A 17 9.79 3.72 -3.97
C GLU A 17 10.77 4.54 -4.84
N VAL A 18 10.25 5.48 -5.66
CA VAL A 18 11.09 6.42 -6.44
C VAL A 18 11.84 7.38 -5.52
N VAL A 19 11.20 7.87 -4.45
CA VAL A 19 11.84 8.73 -3.44
C VAL A 19 12.91 7.95 -2.67
N GLY A 20 12.59 6.73 -2.25
CA GLY A 20 13.47 5.78 -1.57
C GLY A 20 14.70 5.45 -2.40
N GLY A 21 14.53 5.13 -3.69
CA GLY A 21 15.65 4.87 -4.62
C GLY A 21 16.60 6.06 -4.79
N LYS A 22 16.08 7.29 -4.79
CA LYS A 22 16.92 8.50 -4.78
C LYS A 22 17.70 8.65 -3.47
N LEU A 23 17.05 8.43 -2.33
CA LEU A 23 17.67 8.52 -1.01
C LEU A 23 18.73 7.42 -0.81
N LEU A 24 18.44 6.20 -1.29
CA LEU A 24 19.35 5.08 -1.33
C LEU A 24 20.64 5.43 -2.08
N THR A 25 20.50 6.01 -3.27
CA THR A 25 21.65 6.38 -4.11
C THR A 25 22.50 7.49 -3.47
N LEU A 26 21.87 8.42 -2.74
CA LEU A 26 22.55 9.57 -2.14
C LEU A 26 23.18 9.28 -0.78
N TYR A 27 22.52 8.47 0.04
CA TYR A 27 22.85 8.33 1.47
C TYR A 27 23.09 6.88 1.89
N GLY A 28 22.73 5.89 1.07
CA GLY A 28 22.83 4.46 1.40
C GLY A 28 21.67 3.93 2.25
N GLU A 29 21.57 2.61 2.34
CA GLU A 29 20.48 1.89 3.03
C GLU A 29 20.45 2.13 4.54
N GLU A 30 21.62 2.28 5.16
CA GLU A 30 21.74 2.50 6.62
C GLU A 30 21.40 3.95 7.02
N SER A 31 21.13 4.83 6.05
CA SER A 31 20.89 6.24 6.34
C SER A 31 19.50 6.49 6.90
N PHE A 32 19.43 7.36 7.93
CA PHE A 32 18.16 7.73 8.54
C PHE A 32 17.11 8.26 7.52
N PRO A 33 17.45 9.10 6.53
CA PRO A 33 16.48 9.55 5.53
C PRO A 33 15.91 8.40 4.70
N TYR A 34 16.74 7.43 4.28
CA TYR A 34 16.28 6.26 3.55
C TYR A 34 15.36 5.40 4.41
N GLN A 35 15.76 5.09 5.65
CA GLN A 35 14.97 4.27 6.56
C GLN A 35 13.60 4.90 6.89
N LEU A 36 13.54 6.23 7.00
CA LEU A 36 12.28 6.94 7.18
C LEU A 36 11.38 6.83 5.95
N ALA A 37 11.95 7.00 4.75
CA ALA A 37 11.20 6.87 3.50
C ALA A 37 10.66 5.44 3.31
N TYR A 38 11.48 4.44 3.58
CA TYR A 38 11.10 3.02 3.57
C TYR A 38 9.94 2.73 4.53
N CYS A 39 10.00 3.24 5.76
CA CYS A 39 8.93 3.05 6.73
C CYS A 39 7.60 3.71 6.29
N ILE A 40 7.69 4.90 5.68
CA ILE A 40 6.51 5.58 5.10
C ILE A 40 5.93 4.75 3.96
N GLU A 41 6.77 4.22 3.07
CA GLU A 41 6.38 3.35 1.97
C GLU A 41 5.61 2.12 2.48
N GLU A 42 6.15 1.38 3.44
CA GLU A 42 5.48 0.20 4.02
C GLU A 42 4.13 0.56 4.67
N ILE A 43 4.04 1.69 5.38
CA ILE A 43 2.77 2.16 5.96
C ILE A 43 1.74 2.41 4.86
N MET A 44 2.14 3.04 3.75
CA MET A 44 1.25 3.31 2.63
C MET A 44 0.80 2.01 1.94
N GLU A 45 1.68 1.03 1.79
CA GLU A 45 1.34 -0.29 1.26
C GLU A 45 0.28 -1.00 2.12
N ILE A 46 0.51 -1.10 3.43
CA ILE A 46 -0.39 -1.81 4.35
C ILE A 46 -1.75 -1.10 4.41
N LEU A 47 -1.76 0.23 4.47
CA LEU A 47 -3.01 1.01 4.45
C LEU A 47 -3.76 0.84 3.13
N GLY A 48 -3.05 0.92 1.99
CA GLY A 48 -3.62 0.71 0.67
C GLY A 48 -4.23 -0.69 0.52
N ALA A 49 -3.49 -1.74 0.90
CA ALA A 49 -3.95 -3.12 0.86
C ALA A 49 -5.16 -3.37 1.77
N THR A 50 -5.14 -2.82 3.00
CA THR A 50 -6.25 -2.96 3.96
C THR A 50 -7.52 -2.27 3.44
N LEU A 51 -7.40 -1.05 2.91
CA LEU A 51 -8.53 -0.32 2.33
C LEU A 51 -9.07 -1.04 1.08
N PHE A 52 -8.19 -1.61 0.27
CA PHE A 52 -8.57 -2.37 -0.92
C PHE A 52 -9.36 -3.63 -0.54
N ALA A 53 -8.81 -4.44 0.38
CA ALA A 53 -9.47 -5.64 0.89
C ALA A 53 -10.84 -5.32 1.49
N THR A 54 -10.91 -4.28 2.32
CA THR A 54 -12.18 -3.84 2.93
C THR A 54 -13.19 -3.39 1.87
N SER A 55 -12.74 -2.61 0.87
CA SER A 55 -13.60 -2.17 -0.23
C SER A 55 -14.05 -3.34 -1.11
N LEU A 56 -13.21 -4.36 -1.30
CA LEU A 56 -13.54 -5.58 -2.05
C LEU A 56 -14.60 -6.41 -1.34
N LEU A 57 -14.39 -6.72 -0.06
CA LEU A 57 -15.35 -7.45 0.76
C LEU A 57 -16.70 -6.72 0.82
N GLY A 58 -16.68 -5.40 0.98
CA GLY A 58 -17.89 -4.57 0.92
C GLY A 58 -18.59 -4.63 -0.44
N HIS A 59 -17.84 -4.66 -1.54
CA HIS A 59 -18.40 -4.82 -2.89
C HIS A 59 -19.06 -6.19 -3.06
N LEU A 60 -18.35 -7.26 -2.69
CA LEU A 60 -18.86 -8.65 -2.77
C LEU A 60 -20.11 -8.84 -1.90
N LYS A 61 -20.11 -8.31 -0.68
CA LYS A 61 -21.29 -8.35 0.21
C LYS A 61 -22.51 -7.68 -0.42
N ARG A 62 -22.35 -6.52 -1.05
CA ARG A 62 -23.47 -5.82 -1.73
C ARG A 62 -23.97 -6.58 -2.96
N ARG A 63 -23.07 -7.24 -3.70
CA ARG A 63 -23.39 -7.92 -4.96
C ARG A 63 -23.93 -9.34 -4.75
N PHE A 64 -23.46 -10.05 -3.72
CA PHE A 64 -23.69 -11.49 -3.53
C PHE A 64 -24.17 -11.86 -2.12
N GLY A 65 -24.47 -10.89 -1.24
CA GLY A 65 -24.99 -11.11 0.12
C GLY A 65 -23.91 -11.39 1.18
N GLY A 66 -22.74 -11.90 0.79
CA GLY A 66 -21.60 -12.13 1.68
C GLY A 66 -20.46 -12.86 0.96
N ALA A 67 -19.24 -12.77 1.50
CA ALA A 67 -18.07 -13.50 1.00
C ALA A 67 -17.21 -13.97 2.19
N VAL A 68 -16.64 -15.17 2.08
CA VAL A 68 -15.69 -15.73 3.03
C VAL A 68 -14.33 -15.81 2.34
N LEU A 69 -13.32 -15.23 2.97
CA LEU A 69 -11.94 -15.36 2.53
C LEU A 69 -11.39 -16.70 3.04
N VAL A 70 -11.02 -17.60 2.13
CA VAL A 70 -10.37 -18.88 2.45
C VAL A 70 -8.92 -18.77 2.00
N LEU A 71 -7.97 -18.87 2.95
CA LEU A 71 -6.54 -18.94 2.68
C LEU A 71 -6.15 -20.42 2.68
N SER A 72 -5.62 -20.91 1.56
CA SER A 72 -5.16 -22.30 1.37
C SER A 72 -3.64 -22.35 1.31
#